data_AF-A0A250FWK9-F1
#
_entry.id   AF-A0A250FWK9-F1
#
_cell.length_a   1.000
_cell.length_b   1.000
_cell.length_c   1.000
_cell.angle_alpha   90.00
_cell.angle_beta   90.00
_cell.angle_gamma   90.00
#
_symmetry.space_group_name_H-M   'P 1'
#
loop_
_entity.id
_entity.type
_entity.pdbx_description
1 polymer ?
#
loop_
_entity_poly.entity_id
_entity_poly.type
_entity_poly.pdbx_seq_one_letter_code
_entity_poly.pdbx_strand_id
1 'polypeptide(L)'
;MKGRRISELLYLEKYRLVFANYEEMSELKSELEEYGYDSDRMNEGKQLYVKAQNLYDKNTQETSEAKEAYAIFEQAFEQLVKAYGKHRKAAKVALMHKSEVWETFSIKGETPRAYLPFIKGAKIFYNQAITHQEARPLLERFKITEAIAQQQLSAIENVVSLRAKYEKLSGESQQATQDKNKAFAEIDKWIREFYAVAKIALEDKPQLLEGIGLQMRSQ
;
A
#
# COMPACT_ATOMS: atom_id res chain seq x y z
N MET A 1 23.96 -3.49 16.92
CA MET A 1 24.26 -2.36 16.00
C MET A 1 23.29 -2.41 14.82
N LYS A 2 22.26 -1.54 14.79
CA LYS A 2 21.39 -1.40 13.61
C LYS A 2 22.20 -0.66 12.54
N GLY A 3 22.81 -1.39 11.61
CA GLY A 3 23.50 -0.80 10.47
C GLY A 3 22.56 0.20 9.78
N ARG A 4 23.06 1.41 9.50
CA ARG A 4 22.37 2.43 8.69
C ARG A 4 21.88 1.73 7.42
N ARG A 5 20.57 1.44 7.34
CA ARG A 5 19.96 0.96 6.09
C ARG A 5 20.09 2.11 5.11
N ILE A 6 20.95 1.93 4.12
CA ILE A 6 21.00 2.77 2.94
C ILE A 6 19.61 2.69 2.28
N SER A 7 19.01 3.83 1.94
CA SER A 7 17.69 3.85 1.28
C SER A 7 17.80 3.28 -0.14
N GLU A 8 16.75 2.64 -0.63
CA GLU A 8 16.65 2.14 -2.01
C GLU A 8 16.95 3.26 -3.04
N LEU A 9 16.52 4.49 -2.73
CA LEU A 9 16.86 5.69 -3.51
C LEU A 9 18.37 5.95 -3.59
N LEU A 10 19.11 5.74 -2.51
CA LEU A 10 20.57 5.90 -2.52
C LEU A 10 21.25 4.78 -3.32
N TYR A 11 20.68 3.57 -3.35
CA TYR A 11 21.17 2.52 -4.26
C TYR A 11 20.95 2.89 -5.72
N LEU A 12 19.75 3.38 -6.07
CA LEU A 12 19.48 3.86 -7.43
C LEU A 12 20.44 4.98 -7.83
N GLU A 13 20.69 5.96 -6.97
CA GLU A 13 21.64 7.03 -7.28
C GLU A 13 23.08 6.50 -7.48
N LYS A 14 23.52 5.56 -6.66
CA LYS A 14 24.83 4.92 -6.84
C LYS A 14 24.92 4.16 -8.16
N TYR A 15 23.89 3.40 -8.53
CA TYR A 15 23.88 2.66 -9.79
C TYR A 15 23.83 3.60 -11.00
N ARG A 16 23.07 4.70 -10.91
CA ARG A 16 23.05 5.75 -11.93
C ARG A 16 24.44 6.30 -12.22
N LEU A 17 25.23 6.56 -11.18
CA LEU A 17 26.60 7.06 -11.32
C LEU A 17 27.52 6.04 -12.00
N VAL A 18 27.38 4.74 -11.73
CA VAL A 18 28.16 3.69 -12.43
C VAL A 18 27.95 3.77 -13.94
N PHE A 19 26.70 3.81 -14.39
CA PHE A 19 26.41 3.86 -15.83
C PHE A 19 26.80 5.19 -16.47
N ALA A 20 26.59 6.32 -15.77
CA ALA A 20 27.00 7.63 -16.27
C ALA A 20 28.53 7.72 -16.43
N ASN A 21 29.29 7.27 -15.43
CA ASN A 21 30.75 7.37 -15.46
C ASN A 21 31.36 6.39 -16.47
N TYR A 22 30.76 5.21 -16.66
CA TYR A 22 31.12 4.34 -17.78
C TYR A 22 30.93 5.04 -19.13
N GLU A 23 29.83 5.76 -19.34
CA GLU A 23 29.55 6.44 -20.61
C GLU A 23 30.53 7.59 -20.91
N GLU A 24 30.97 8.31 -19.88
CA GLU A 24 31.83 9.50 -20.01
C GLU A 24 33.33 9.18 -20.05
N MET A 25 33.80 8.12 -19.38
CA MET A 25 35.23 7.80 -19.25
C MET A 25 35.69 6.79 -20.32
N SER A 26 36.33 7.26 -21.38
CA SER A 26 36.83 6.40 -22.47
C SER A 26 37.86 5.36 -22.01
N GLU A 27 38.75 5.74 -21.07
CA GLU A 27 39.75 4.83 -20.51
C GLU A 27 39.08 3.69 -19.71
N LEU A 28 38.00 3.98 -18.97
CA LEU A 28 37.23 2.98 -18.23
C LEU A 28 36.58 1.95 -19.17
N LYS A 29 36.07 2.38 -20.33
CA LYS A 29 35.50 1.48 -21.34
C LYS A 29 36.54 0.50 -21.88
N SER A 30 37.69 1.04 -22.30
CA SER A 30 38.77 0.23 -22.89
C SER A 30 39.22 -0.90 -21.94
N GLU A 31 39.43 -0.57 -20.66
CA GLU A 31 39.86 -1.57 -19.66
C GLU A 31 38.79 -2.61 -19.36
N LEU A 32 37.51 -2.22 -19.36
CA LEU A 32 36.40 -3.13 -19.04
C LEU A 32 35.99 -4.02 -20.22
N GLU A 33 36.17 -3.55 -21.45
CA GLU A 33 35.93 -4.33 -22.68
C GLU A 33 36.78 -5.60 -22.72
N GLU A 34 38.05 -5.52 -22.28
CA GLU A 34 38.95 -6.69 -22.21
C GLU A 34 38.45 -7.80 -21.27
N TYR A 35 37.60 -7.44 -20.31
CA TYR A 35 37.01 -8.36 -19.33
C TYR A 35 35.53 -8.69 -19.61
N GLY A 36 35.04 -8.38 -20.82
CA GLY A 36 33.69 -8.73 -21.26
C GLY A 36 32.58 -7.79 -20.78
N TYR A 37 32.93 -6.57 -20.33
CA TYR A 37 31.98 -5.49 -20.05
C TYR A 37 31.98 -4.47 -21.20
N ASP A 38 31.62 -4.96 -22.38
CA ASP A 38 31.44 -4.14 -23.57
C ASP A 38 30.15 -3.29 -23.51
N SER A 39 29.89 -2.55 -24.60
CA SER A 39 28.66 -1.75 -24.73
C SER A 39 27.39 -2.56 -24.53
N ASP A 40 27.37 -3.81 -24.97
CA ASP A 40 26.17 -4.66 -24.91
C ASP A 40 25.92 -5.11 -23.47
N ARG A 41 26.95 -5.59 -22.78
CA ARG A 41 26.85 -6.00 -21.37
C ARG A 41 26.49 -4.83 -20.46
N MET A 42 27.03 -3.64 -20.72
CA MET A 42 26.69 -2.44 -19.97
C MET A 42 25.26 -1.96 -20.24
N ASN A 43 24.77 -2.14 -21.48
CA ASN A 43 23.38 -1.85 -21.81
C ASN A 43 22.41 -2.82 -21.12
N GLU A 44 22.76 -4.11 -20.96
CA GLU A 44 21.97 -5.05 -20.14
C GLU A 44 21.83 -4.54 -18.70
N GLY A 45 22.93 -4.10 -18.08
CA GLY A 45 22.91 -3.50 -16.74
C GLY A 45 22.04 -2.25 -16.67
N LYS A 46 22.14 -1.38 -17.68
CA LYS A 46 21.33 -0.15 -17.78
C LYS A 46 19.84 -0.47 -17.88
N GLN A 47 19.45 -1.50 -18.63
CA GLN A 47 18.05 -1.95 -18.71
C GLN A 47 17.55 -2.47 -17.35
N LEU A 48 18.37 -3.23 -16.61
CA LEU A 48 18.04 -3.67 -15.25
C LEU A 48 17.87 -2.48 -14.29
N TYR A 49 18.73 -1.46 -14.41
CA TYR A 49 18.63 -0.23 -13.63
C TYR A 49 17.33 0.53 -13.92
N VAL A 50 17.01 0.77 -15.20
CA VAL A 50 15.76 1.45 -15.61
C VAL A 50 14.54 0.67 -15.12
N LYS A 51 14.55 -0.66 -15.22
CA LYS A 51 13.49 -1.52 -14.69
C LYS A 51 13.33 -1.36 -13.18
N ALA A 52 14.43 -1.38 -12.42
CA ALA A 52 14.40 -1.20 -10.97
C ALA A 52 13.87 0.19 -10.57
N GLN A 53 14.27 1.24 -11.29
CA GLN A 53 13.77 2.60 -11.09
C GLN A 53 12.26 2.70 -11.33
N ASN A 54 11.78 2.20 -12.48
CA ASN A 54 10.34 2.22 -12.80
C ASN A 54 9.50 1.46 -11.77
N LEU A 55 10.00 0.32 -11.29
CA LEU A 55 9.30 -0.48 -10.27
C LEU A 55 9.37 0.15 -8.87
N TYR A 56 10.43 0.89 -8.56
CA TYR A 56 10.50 1.71 -7.35
C TYR A 56 9.47 2.84 -7.36
N ASP A 57 9.36 3.56 -8.47
CA ASP A 57 8.41 4.67 -8.63
C ASP A 57 6.98 4.14 -8.56
N LYS A 58 6.69 3.03 -9.26
CA LYS A 58 5.40 2.34 -9.16
C LYS A 58 5.09 1.91 -7.72
N ASN A 59 6.04 1.26 -7.02
CA ASN A 59 5.82 0.87 -5.63
C ASN A 59 5.51 2.07 -4.73
N THR A 60 6.18 3.21 -4.95
CA THR A 60 5.93 4.45 -4.21
C THR A 60 4.52 4.96 -4.43
N GLN A 61 4.07 5.00 -5.70
CA GLN A 61 2.72 5.41 -6.07
C GLN A 61 1.66 4.48 -5.45
N GLU A 62 1.74 3.17 -5.71
CA GLU A 62 0.76 2.17 -5.27
C GLU A 62 0.63 2.14 -3.74
N THR A 63 1.76 2.30 -3.04
CA THR A 63 1.76 2.39 -1.56
C THR A 63 1.07 3.66 -1.06
N SER A 64 1.22 4.79 -1.77
CA SER A 64 0.53 6.02 -1.43
C SER A 64 -0.98 5.89 -1.65
N GLU A 65 -1.39 5.34 -2.80
CA GLU A 65 -2.80 5.15 -3.14
C GLU A 65 -3.51 4.20 -2.17
N ALA A 66 -2.86 3.09 -1.80
CA ALA A 66 -3.40 2.16 -0.81
C ALA A 66 -3.60 2.81 0.58
N LYS A 67 -2.66 3.67 1.00
CA LYS A 67 -2.77 4.42 2.27
C LYS A 67 -3.92 5.42 2.24
N GLU A 68 -4.05 6.16 1.14
CA GLU A 68 -5.14 7.12 0.97
C GLU A 68 -6.51 6.40 0.97
N ALA A 69 -6.63 5.31 0.22
CA ALA A 69 -7.85 4.51 0.18
C ALA A 69 -8.22 3.94 1.56
N TYR A 70 -7.23 3.49 2.34
CA TYR A 70 -7.45 3.06 3.71
C TYR A 70 -7.98 4.19 4.59
N ALA A 71 -7.38 5.38 4.53
CA ALA A 71 -7.81 6.52 5.34
C ALA A 71 -9.25 6.94 5.02
N ILE A 72 -9.62 6.96 3.73
CA ILE A 72 -10.98 7.28 3.28
C ILE A 72 -11.98 6.22 3.76
N PHE A 73 -11.64 4.93 3.61
CA PHE A 73 -12.46 3.83 4.12
C PHE A 73 -12.67 3.94 5.64
N GLU A 74 -11.59 4.11 6.40
CA GLU A 74 -11.62 4.14 7.87
C GLU A 74 -12.47 5.31 8.36
N GLN A 75 -12.31 6.50 7.77
CA GLN A 75 -13.10 7.67 8.11
C GLN A 75 -14.61 7.43 7.88
N ALA A 76 -14.98 6.86 6.72
CA ALA A 76 -16.36 6.55 6.41
C ALA A 76 -16.94 5.47 7.35
N PHE A 77 -16.12 4.45 7.67
CA PHE A 77 -16.50 3.37 8.57
C PHE A 77 -16.72 3.88 10.00
N GLU A 78 -15.82 4.71 10.53
CA GLU A 78 -15.98 5.34 11.84
C GLU A 78 -17.26 6.19 11.92
N GLN A 79 -17.55 6.97 10.89
CA GLN A 79 -18.76 7.80 10.84
C GLN A 79 -20.02 6.93 10.89
N LEU A 80 -20.04 5.84 10.12
CA LEU A 80 -21.13 4.87 10.14
C LEU A 80 -21.27 4.20 11.52
N VAL A 81 -20.16 3.77 12.14
CA VAL A 81 -20.16 3.17 13.49
C VAL A 81 -20.72 4.15 14.53
N LYS A 82 -20.30 5.43 14.47
CA LYS A 82 -20.78 6.49 15.37
C LYS A 82 -22.28 6.73 15.19
N ALA A 83 -22.76 6.84 13.94
CA ALA A 83 -24.17 7.03 13.64
C ALA A 83 -25.03 5.83 14.09
N TYR A 84 -24.62 4.62 13.71
CA TYR A 84 -25.27 3.38 14.14
C TYR A 84 -25.32 3.26 15.66
N GLY A 85 -24.24 3.60 16.38
CA GLY A 85 -24.20 3.56 17.84
C GLY A 85 -25.26 4.46 18.49
N LYS A 86 -25.49 5.65 17.94
CA LYS A 86 -26.55 6.57 18.41
C LYS A 86 -27.93 6.01 18.09
N HIS A 87 -28.18 5.60 16.86
CA HIS A 87 -29.48 5.06 16.43
C HIS A 87 -29.84 3.78 17.17
N ARG A 88 -28.89 2.88 17.39
CA ARG A 88 -29.11 1.64 18.14
C ARG A 88 -29.51 1.90 19.59
N LYS A 89 -28.87 2.86 20.27
CA LYS A 89 -29.23 3.24 21.64
C LYS A 89 -30.65 3.80 21.68
N ALA A 90 -30.97 4.71 20.77
CA ALA A 90 -32.31 5.28 20.64
C ALA A 90 -33.37 4.21 20.31
N ALA A 91 -33.08 3.28 19.41
CA ALA A 91 -33.96 2.17 19.06
C ALA A 91 -34.22 1.22 20.23
N LYS A 92 -33.19 0.89 21.04
CA LYS A 92 -33.38 0.09 22.26
C LYS A 92 -34.34 0.75 23.25
N VAL A 93 -34.28 2.08 23.39
CA VAL A 93 -35.21 2.83 24.25
C VAL A 93 -36.62 2.84 23.62
N ALA A 94 -36.72 3.13 22.32
CA ALA A 94 -37.99 3.14 21.58
C ALA A 94 -38.74 1.79 21.67
N LEU A 95 -37.98 0.69 21.69
CA LEU A 95 -38.49 -0.68 21.67
C LEU A 95 -38.34 -1.37 23.04
N MET A 96 -38.18 -0.63 24.14
CA MET A 96 -37.90 -1.23 25.45
C MET A 96 -39.04 -2.11 25.98
N HIS A 97 -40.29 -1.77 25.64
CA HIS A 97 -41.48 -2.55 25.98
C HIS A 97 -41.81 -3.64 24.94
N LYS A 98 -40.98 -3.78 23.89
CA LYS A 98 -41.07 -4.80 22.84
C LYS A 98 -39.71 -5.47 22.66
N SER A 99 -39.09 -5.90 23.75
CA SER A 99 -37.71 -6.42 23.73
C SER A 99 -37.52 -7.67 22.86
N GLU A 100 -38.60 -8.38 22.57
CA GLU A 100 -38.67 -9.51 21.64
C GLU A 100 -38.25 -9.12 20.21
N VAL A 101 -38.49 -7.88 19.78
CA VAL A 101 -38.08 -7.43 18.43
C VAL A 101 -36.58 -7.09 18.33
N TRP A 102 -35.85 -7.06 19.45
CA TRP A 102 -34.42 -6.69 19.42
C TRP A 102 -33.55 -7.69 18.67
N GLU A 103 -33.93 -8.97 18.68
CA GLU A 103 -33.27 -10.02 17.90
C GLU A 103 -33.50 -9.79 16.41
N THR A 104 -34.75 -9.55 16.01
CA THR A 104 -35.16 -9.24 14.62
C THR A 104 -34.40 -8.05 14.06
N PHE A 105 -34.17 -7.02 14.88
CA PHE A 105 -33.41 -5.83 14.50
C PHE A 105 -31.88 -5.99 14.59
N SER A 106 -31.37 -7.14 15.03
CA SER A 106 -29.93 -7.35 15.29
C SER A 106 -29.34 -6.30 16.26
N ILE A 107 -30.14 -5.86 17.24
CA ILE A 107 -29.72 -4.91 18.28
C ILE A 107 -29.65 -5.54 19.67
N LYS A 108 -29.91 -6.84 19.82
CA LYS A 108 -29.66 -7.54 21.08
C LYS A 108 -28.17 -7.62 21.39
N GLY A 109 -27.81 -7.63 22.67
CA GLY A 109 -26.42 -7.81 23.14
C GLY A 109 -25.50 -6.62 22.84
N GLU A 110 -24.23 -6.92 22.52
CA GLU A 110 -23.18 -5.97 22.16
C GLU A 110 -23.08 -5.77 20.64
N THR A 111 -22.60 -4.60 20.22
CA THR A 111 -22.31 -4.36 18.80
C THR A 111 -21.01 -5.08 18.42
N PRO A 112 -21.00 -5.91 17.36
CA PRO A 112 -19.77 -6.56 16.92
C PRO A 112 -18.68 -5.55 16.54
N ARG A 113 -17.43 -5.83 16.95
CA ARG A 113 -16.26 -5.02 16.57
C ARG A 113 -15.74 -5.33 15.17
N ALA A 114 -15.94 -6.56 14.70
CA ALA A 114 -15.46 -7.00 13.40
C ALA A 114 -16.31 -6.41 12.26
N TYR A 115 -15.66 -6.05 11.15
CA TYR A 115 -16.27 -5.39 9.99
C TYR A 115 -17.49 -6.16 9.43
N LEU A 116 -17.34 -7.45 9.11
CA LEU A 116 -18.41 -8.21 8.43
C LEU A 116 -19.66 -8.37 9.32
N PRO A 117 -19.55 -8.84 10.58
CA PRO A 117 -20.72 -8.90 11.47
C PRO A 117 -21.35 -7.53 11.74
N PHE A 118 -20.55 -6.46 11.84
CA PHE A 118 -21.06 -5.10 12.00
C PHE A 118 -21.90 -4.67 10.80
N ILE A 119 -21.37 -4.79 9.58
CA ILE A 119 -22.09 -4.37 8.36
C ILE A 119 -23.37 -5.17 8.19
N LYS A 120 -23.34 -6.49 8.45
CA LYS A 120 -24.53 -7.34 8.40
C LYS A 120 -25.59 -6.86 9.40
N GLY A 121 -25.22 -6.66 10.66
CA GLY A 121 -26.15 -6.21 11.70
C GLY A 121 -26.71 -4.81 11.44
N ALA A 122 -25.88 -3.88 10.97
CA ALA A 122 -26.30 -2.53 10.60
C ALA A 122 -27.30 -2.53 9.44
N LYS A 123 -27.08 -3.35 8.39
CA LYS A 123 -28.04 -3.51 7.29
C LYS A 123 -29.38 -4.05 7.78
N ILE A 124 -29.37 -5.10 8.60
CA ILE A 124 -30.60 -5.67 9.17
C ILE A 124 -31.35 -4.60 9.96
N PHE A 125 -30.66 -3.88 10.85
CA PHE A 125 -31.25 -2.83 11.67
C PHE A 125 -31.97 -1.76 10.84
N TYR A 126 -31.30 -1.16 9.85
CA TYR A 126 -31.90 -0.09 9.06
C TYR A 126 -32.98 -0.59 8.09
N ASN A 127 -32.86 -1.80 7.54
CA ASN A 127 -33.94 -2.40 6.76
C ASN A 127 -35.20 -2.62 7.63
N GLN A 128 -35.04 -3.17 8.83
CA GLN A 128 -36.16 -3.36 9.76
C GLN A 128 -36.76 -2.03 10.23
N ALA A 129 -35.96 -0.97 10.36
CA ALA A 129 -36.46 0.36 10.69
C ALA A 129 -37.41 0.93 9.62
N ILE A 130 -37.27 0.49 8.37
CA ILE A 130 -38.13 0.88 7.24
C ILE A 130 -39.34 -0.05 7.13
N THR A 131 -39.12 -1.37 7.23
CA THR A 131 -40.14 -2.38 6.86
C THR A 131 -41.03 -2.84 8.02
N HIS A 132 -40.59 -2.72 9.28
CA HIS A 132 -41.31 -3.28 10.41
C HIS A 132 -42.44 -2.34 10.87
N GLN A 133 -43.67 -2.67 10.46
CA GLN A 133 -44.86 -1.83 10.62
C GLN A 133 -45.09 -1.31 12.05
N GLU A 134 -44.95 -2.16 13.06
CA GLU A 134 -45.19 -1.75 14.46
C GLU A 134 -44.05 -0.96 15.10
N ALA A 135 -42.82 -1.13 14.60
CA ALA A 135 -41.63 -0.55 15.20
C ALA A 135 -41.34 0.83 14.60
N ARG A 136 -41.64 1.03 13.31
CA ARG A 136 -41.45 2.29 12.60
C ARG A 136 -42.01 3.52 13.34
N PRO A 137 -43.30 3.58 13.75
CA PRO A 137 -43.82 4.76 14.46
C PRO A 137 -43.13 4.99 15.82
N LEU A 138 -42.64 3.93 16.48
CA LEU A 138 -41.88 4.06 17.73
C LEU A 138 -40.49 4.63 17.47
N LEU A 139 -39.81 4.16 16.41
CA LEU A 139 -38.49 4.62 15.99
C LEU A 139 -38.52 6.08 15.51
N GLU A 140 -39.57 6.49 14.81
CA GLU A 140 -39.78 7.87 14.35
C GLU A 140 -39.82 8.88 15.50
N ARG A 141 -40.47 8.54 16.63
CA ARG A 141 -40.48 9.38 17.84
C ARG A 141 -39.08 9.65 18.38
N PHE A 142 -38.13 8.75 18.11
CA PHE A 142 -36.73 8.86 18.48
C PHE A 142 -35.84 9.36 17.32
N LYS A 143 -36.44 9.99 16.31
CA LYS A 143 -35.78 10.56 15.13
C LYS A 143 -35.06 9.53 14.26
N ILE A 144 -35.49 8.27 14.28
CA ILE A 144 -35.02 7.25 13.33
C ILE A 144 -36.13 7.10 12.28
N THR A 145 -36.11 8.02 11.32
CA THR A 145 -37.09 8.05 10.22
C THR A 145 -36.66 7.15 9.07
N GLU A 146 -37.59 6.83 8.17
CA GLU A 146 -37.29 6.12 6.92
C GLU A 146 -36.19 6.81 6.11
N ALA A 147 -36.22 8.14 6.02
CA ALA A 147 -35.18 8.92 5.33
C ALA A 147 -33.79 8.73 5.96
N ILE A 148 -33.70 8.73 7.29
CA ILE A 148 -32.44 8.48 8.00
C ILE A 148 -31.99 7.04 7.78
N ALA A 149 -32.89 6.06 7.87
CA ALA A 149 -32.55 4.66 7.63
C ALA A 149 -32.03 4.45 6.21
N GLN A 150 -32.67 5.04 5.20
CA GLN A 150 -32.23 4.97 3.81
C GLN A 150 -30.85 5.64 3.61
N GLN A 151 -30.62 6.82 4.21
CA GLN A 151 -29.32 7.47 4.19
C GLN A 151 -28.22 6.57 4.76
N GLN A 152 -28.50 5.87 5.87
CA GLN A 152 -27.53 4.97 6.49
C GLN A 152 -27.31 3.69 5.69
N LEU A 153 -28.33 3.17 4.99
CA LEU A 153 -28.16 2.07 4.03
C LEU A 153 -27.22 2.48 2.89
N SER A 154 -27.38 3.68 2.32
CA SER A 154 -26.45 4.20 1.32
C SER A 154 -25.03 4.42 1.88
N ALA A 155 -24.91 4.87 3.13
CA ALA A 155 -23.61 4.99 3.80
C ALA A 155 -22.93 3.62 3.97
N ILE A 156 -23.70 2.57 4.28
CA ILE A 156 -23.19 1.19 4.35
C ILE A 156 -22.67 0.74 2.97
N GLU A 157 -23.43 0.97 1.90
CA GLU A 157 -23.01 0.61 0.54
C GLU A 157 -21.73 1.34 0.14
N ASN A 158 -21.62 2.63 0.48
CA ASN A 158 -20.41 3.40 0.27
C ASN A 158 -19.21 2.81 1.02
N VAL A 159 -19.36 2.46 2.31
CA VAL A 159 -18.30 1.81 3.09
C VAL A 159 -17.87 0.48 2.46
N VAL A 160 -18.81 -0.33 1.97
CA VAL A 160 -18.51 -1.59 1.29
C VAL A 160 -17.70 -1.36 0.02
N SER A 161 -18.08 -0.35 -0.78
CA SER A 161 -17.35 0.04 -1.99
C SER A 161 -15.94 0.55 -1.68
N LEU A 162 -15.80 1.43 -0.69
CA LEU A 162 -14.51 1.96 -0.24
C LEU A 162 -13.58 0.86 0.26
N ARG A 163 -14.12 -0.11 1.02
CA ARG A 163 -13.33 -1.25 1.46
C ARG A 163 -12.87 -2.10 0.27
N ALA A 164 -13.73 -2.37 -0.70
CA ALA A 164 -13.34 -3.12 -1.89
C ALA A 164 -12.21 -2.42 -2.68
N LYS A 165 -12.29 -1.09 -2.80
CA LYS A 165 -11.22 -0.27 -3.40
C LYS A 165 -9.91 -0.39 -2.61
N TYR A 166 -9.96 -0.28 -1.29
CA TYR A 166 -8.78 -0.44 -0.43
C TYR A 166 -8.15 -1.83 -0.57
N GLU A 167 -8.93 -2.90 -0.53
CA GLU A 167 -8.43 -4.28 -0.65
C GLU A 167 -7.75 -4.51 -2.01
N LYS A 168 -8.32 -3.96 -3.09
CA LYS A 168 -7.70 -3.98 -4.42
C LYS A 168 -6.32 -3.30 -4.41
N LEU A 169 -6.26 -2.05 -3.97
CA LEU A 169 -5.02 -1.26 -3.94
C LEU A 169 -3.98 -1.86 -2.98
N SER A 170 -4.42 -2.51 -1.90
CA SER A 170 -3.53 -3.25 -1.01
C SER A 170 -2.87 -4.42 -1.74
N GLY A 171 -3.63 -5.16 -2.56
CA GLY A 171 -3.09 -6.20 -3.42
C GLY A 171 -2.09 -5.66 -4.45
N GLU A 172 -2.41 -4.55 -5.11
CA GLU A 172 -1.53 -3.89 -6.10
C GLU A 172 -0.22 -3.40 -5.44
N SER A 173 -0.30 -2.82 -4.24
CA SER A 173 0.87 -2.41 -3.45
C SER A 173 1.75 -3.60 -3.02
N GLN A 174 1.14 -4.73 -2.65
CA GLN A 174 1.88 -5.96 -2.32
C GLN A 174 2.61 -6.52 -3.55
N GLN A 175 1.95 -6.57 -4.70
CA GLN A 175 2.58 -7.01 -5.95
C GLN A 175 3.72 -6.09 -6.34
N ALA A 176 3.50 -4.76 -6.31
CA ALA A 176 4.55 -3.79 -6.60
C ALA A 176 5.75 -3.91 -5.65
N THR A 177 5.53 -4.28 -4.39
CA THR A 177 6.62 -4.56 -3.44
C THR A 177 7.44 -5.79 -3.85
N GLN A 178 6.77 -6.87 -4.27
CA GLN A 178 7.46 -8.08 -4.75
C GLN A 178 8.26 -7.82 -6.03
N ASP A 179 7.64 -7.14 -7.01
CA ASP A 179 8.26 -6.82 -8.29
C ASP A 179 9.48 -5.92 -8.11
N LYS A 180 9.35 -4.87 -7.29
CA LYS A 180 10.47 -3.99 -6.93
C LYS A 180 11.59 -4.79 -6.29
N ASN A 181 11.31 -5.60 -5.25
CA ASN A 181 12.34 -6.36 -4.56
C ASN A 181 13.09 -7.30 -5.50
N LYS A 182 12.37 -7.95 -6.43
CA LYS A 182 12.98 -8.78 -7.46
C LYS A 182 13.89 -7.97 -8.38
N ALA A 183 13.44 -6.82 -8.86
CA ALA A 183 14.26 -5.97 -9.73
C ALA A 183 15.52 -5.43 -9.02
N PHE A 184 15.41 -5.06 -7.74
CA PHE A 184 16.57 -4.67 -6.93
C PHE A 184 17.57 -5.82 -6.75
N ALA A 185 17.10 -7.05 -6.56
CA ALA A 185 17.97 -8.22 -6.49
C ALA A 185 18.68 -8.51 -7.82
N GLU A 186 17.98 -8.34 -8.95
CA GLU A 186 18.56 -8.51 -10.29
C GLU A 186 19.68 -7.48 -10.56
N ILE A 187 19.43 -6.18 -10.33
CA ILE A 187 20.45 -5.14 -10.54
C ILE A 187 21.58 -5.22 -9.50
N ASP A 188 21.29 -5.54 -8.23
CA ASP A 188 22.34 -5.69 -7.20
C ASP A 188 23.28 -6.84 -7.53
N LYS A 189 22.75 -7.96 -8.05
CA LYS A 189 23.57 -9.07 -8.54
C LYS A 189 24.47 -8.61 -9.69
N TRP A 190 23.91 -7.95 -10.69
CA TRP A 190 24.67 -7.46 -11.85
C TRP A 190 25.76 -6.45 -11.44
N ILE A 191 25.43 -5.50 -10.56
CA ILE A 191 26.38 -4.48 -10.06
C ILE A 191 27.51 -5.13 -9.24
N ARG A 192 27.23 -6.18 -8.45
CA ARG A 192 28.27 -6.91 -7.73
C ARG A 192 29.23 -7.64 -8.66
N GLU A 193 28.70 -8.28 -9.70
CA GLU A 193 29.52 -8.92 -10.74
C GLU A 193 30.38 -7.87 -11.46
N PHE A 194 29.78 -6.73 -11.83
CA PHE A 194 30.48 -5.60 -12.43
C PHE A 194 31.61 -5.10 -11.53
N TYR A 195 31.34 -4.83 -10.26
CA TYR A 195 32.36 -4.36 -9.32
C TYR A 195 33.47 -5.38 -9.06
N ALA A 196 33.16 -6.68 -9.08
CA ALA A 196 34.18 -7.72 -8.94
C ALA A 196 35.15 -7.70 -10.12
N VAL A 197 34.62 -7.55 -11.34
CA VAL A 197 35.44 -7.48 -12.55
C VAL A 197 36.19 -6.15 -12.64
N ALA A 198 35.52 -5.02 -12.37
CA ALA A 198 36.16 -3.71 -12.39
C ALA A 198 37.35 -3.61 -11.41
N LYS A 199 37.28 -4.27 -10.25
CA LYS A 199 38.41 -4.36 -9.30
C LYS A 199 39.64 -5.09 -9.87
N ILE A 200 39.42 -6.07 -10.74
CA ILE A 200 40.50 -6.82 -11.38
C ILE A 200 41.03 -6.00 -12.57
N ALA A 201 40.13 -5.50 -13.42
CA ALA A 201 40.49 -4.73 -14.61
C ALA A 201 41.23 -3.43 -14.28
N LEU A 202 40.93 -2.81 -13.14
CA LEU A 202 41.46 -1.51 -12.74
C LEU A 202 42.39 -1.60 -11.53
N GLU A 203 43.01 -2.76 -11.28
CA GLU A 203 43.90 -2.98 -10.12
C GLU A 203 45.02 -1.93 -10.05
N ASP A 204 45.62 -1.59 -11.19
CA ASP A 204 46.67 -0.58 -11.30
C ASP A 204 46.13 0.86 -11.50
N LYS A 205 44.79 1.04 -11.55
CA LYS A 205 44.13 2.32 -11.86
C LYS A 205 43.12 2.73 -10.78
N PRO A 206 43.58 3.03 -9.55
CA PRO A 206 42.71 3.28 -8.39
C PRO A 206 41.77 4.49 -8.55
N GLN A 207 42.17 5.52 -9.33
CA GLN A 207 41.33 6.68 -9.58
C GLN A 207 40.07 6.34 -10.40
N LEU A 208 40.16 5.35 -11.31
CA LEU A 208 39.01 4.88 -12.09
C LEU A 208 38.04 4.06 -11.23
N LEU A 209 38.55 3.32 -10.24
CA LEU A 209 37.73 2.62 -9.24
C LEU A 209 36.91 3.59 -8.37
N GLU A 210 37.53 4.69 -7.93
CA GLU A 210 36.82 5.74 -7.21
C GLU A 210 35.75 6.40 -8.08
N GLY A 211 36.04 6.58 -9.37
CA GLY A 211 35.10 7.06 -10.38
C GLY A 211 33.81 6.25 -10.42
N ILE A 212 33.85 4.92 -10.33
CA ILE A 212 32.64 4.08 -10.31
C ILE A 212 32.06 3.87 -8.90
N GLY A 213 32.47 4.67 -7.91
CA GLY A 213 31.92 4.65 -6.56
C GLY A 213 32.48 3.55 -5.65
N LEU A 214 33.53 2.84 -6.07
CA LEU A 214 34.31 1.97 -5.21
C LEU A 214 35.41 2.78 -4.53
N GLN A 215 35.11 3.35 -3.34
CA GLN A 215 36.18 3.91 -2.52
C GLN A 215 37.14 2.80 -2.09
N MET A 216 38.40 2.92 -2.49
CA MET A 216 39.51 2.21 -1.86
C MET A 216 39.57 2.72 -0.41
N ARG A 217 39.45 1.82 0.57
CA ARG A 217 39.86 2.19 1.94
C ARG A 217 41.36 2.44 1.86
N SER A 218 41.78 3.71 1.83
CA SER A 218 43.16 4.05 2.17
C SER A 218 43.47 3.40 3.51
N GLN A 219 44.52 2.59 3.53
CA GLN A 219 45.06 1.98 4.75
C GLN A 219 45.47 3.05 5.76
#